data_AF-A0A875S640-F1
#
_entry.id   AF-A0A875S640-F1
#
_cell.length_a   1.000
_cell.length_b   1.000
_cell.length_c   1.000
_cell.angle_alpha   90.00
_cell.angle_beta   90.00
_cell.angle_gamma   90.00
#
_symmetry.space_group_name_H-M   'P 1'
#
loop_
_entity.id
_entity.type
_entity.pdbx_description
1 polymer ?
#
loop_
_entity_poly.entity_id
_entity_poly.type
_entity_poly.pdbx_seq_one_letter_code
_entity_poly.pdbx_strand_id
1 'polypeptide(L)'
;MTKDLSYIQKRLDSLHEIDKRIISFLDNMSEAVKDLQLAKQTNDNKKLTEFNKSVGYCFDDLSYTAIHLRREIKFLSDRMNSKADTDDFTMLPVQINKKATWVNGAKMRQEIKEMNKTLSDIKED
;
A
#
# COMPACT_ATOMS: atom_id res chain seq x y z
N MET A 1 -17.50 -0.10 9.91
CA MET A 1 -16.54 1.03 10.05
C MET A 1 -15.24 0.65 10.76
N THR A 2 -15.23 0.18 12.02
CA THR A 2 -13.96 -0.11 12.74
C THR A 2 -13.20 -1.34 12.20
N LYS A 3 -13.93 -2.36 11.75
CA LYS A 3 -13.35 -3.56 11.11
C LYS A 3 -12.70 -3.25 9.76
N ASP A 4 -13.27 -2.31 9.02
CA ASP A 4 -12.81 -1.90 7.68
C ASP A 4 -11.51 -1.11 7.73
N LEU A 5 -11.40 -0.20 8.71
CA LEU A 5 -10.16 0.53 8.99
C LEU A 5 -9.03 -0.43 9.38
N SER A 6 -9.34 -1.46 10.17
CA SER A 6 -8.37 -2.51 10.52
C SER A 6 -7.93 -3.33 9.31
N TYR A 7 -8.84 -3.67 8.39
CA TYR A 7 -8.50 -4.40 7.17
C TYR A 7 -7.61 -3.58 6.23
N ILE A 8 -7.98 -2.31 5.98
CA ILE A 8 -7.19 -1.41 5.13
C ILE A 8 -5.80 -1.19 5.73
N GLN A 9 -5.71 -0.97 7.05
CA GLN A 9 -4.43 -0.82 7.74
C GLN A 9 -3.56 -2.07 7.57
N LYS A 10 -4.10 -3.27 7.77
CA LYS A 10 -3.36 -4.53 7.58
C LYS A 10 -2.84 -4.72 6.16
N ARG A 11 -3.55 -4.23 5.14
CA ARG A 11 -3.09 -4.27 3.75
C ARG A 11 -2.01 -3.23 3.48
N LEU A 12 -2.15 -2.02 4.04
CA LEU A 12 -1.13 -0.97 3.97
C LEU A 12 0.18 -1.41 4.65
N ASP A 13 0.07 -2.05 5.82
CA ASP A 13 1.21 -2.63 6.53
C ASP A 13 1.87 -3.75 5.71
N SER A 14 1.06 -4.59 5.04
CA SER A 14 1.57 -5.63 4.13
C SER A 14 2.30 -5.05 2.93
N LEU A 15 1.80 -3.94 2.37
CA LEU A 15 2.45 -3.25 1.25
C LEU A 15 3.77 -2.58 1.71
N HIS A 16 3.77 -1.97 2.89
CA HIS A 16 4.97 -1.40 3.48
C HIS A 16 6.06 -2.46 3.74
N GLU A 17 5.67 -3.68 4.12
CA GLU A 17 6.62 -4.78 4.29
C GLU A 17 7.22 -5.25 2.95
N ILE A 18 6.44 -5.21 1.86
CA ILE A 18 6.95 -5.44 0.50
C ILE A 18 7.97 -4.37 0.13
N ASP A 19 7.70 -3.09 0.42
CA ASP A 19 8.65 -2.00 0.15
C ASP A 19 9.96 -2.16 0.93
N LYS A 20 9.91 -2.59 2.20
CA LYS A 20 11.14 -2.91 2.96
C LYS A 20 11.94 -4.02 2.31
N ARG A 21 11.28 -5.08 1.81
CA ARG A 21 11.95 -6.17 1.10
C ARG A 21 12.57 -5.72 -0.22
N ILE A 22 11.99 -4.75 -0.91
CA ILE A 22 12.60 -4.11 -2.10
C ILE A 22 13.88 -3.36 -1.72
N ILE A 23 13.89 -2.66 -0.58
CA ILE A 23 15.09 -2.00 -0.08
C ILE A 23 16.17 -3.04 0.26
N SER A 24 15.82 -4.10 0.99
CA SER A 24 16.76 -5.20 1.29
C SER A 24 17.30 -5.87 0.03
N PHE A 25 16.47 -6.04 -1.00
CA PHE A 25 16.91 -6.54 -2.30
C PHE A 25 17.97 -5.64 -2.95
N LEU A 26 17.76 -4.31 -2.92
CA LEU A 26 18.72 -3.35 -3.45
C LEU A 26 20.04 -3.34 -2.66
N ASP A 27 19.97 -3.46 -1.34
CA ASP A 27 21.15 -3.55 -0.48
C ASP A 27 21.94 -4.84 -0.77
N ASN A 28 21.26 -5.99 -0.85
CA ASN A 28 21.87 -7.28 -1.19
C ASN A 28 22.50 -7.25 -2.60
N MET A 29 21.88 -6.55 -3.55
CA MET A 29 22.42 -6.40 -4.91
C MET A 29 23.67 -5.51 -4.92
N SER A 30 23.64 -4.41 -4.16
CA SER A 30 24.79 -3.52 -3.99
C SER A 30 25.97 -4.26 -3.36
N GLU A 31 25.73 -5.09 -2.36
CA GLU A 31 26.74 -5.93 -1.73
C GLU A 31 27.28 -6.99 -2.69
N ALA A 32 26.41 -7.69 -3.43
CA ALA A 32 26.83 -8.64 -4.46
C ALA A 32 27.73 -7.99 -5.53
N VAL A 33 27.40 -6.79 -6.00
CA VAL A 33 28.25 -6.08 -6.98
C VAL A 33 29.62 -5.73 -6.40
N LYS A 34 29.67 -5.27 -5.15
CA LYS A 34 30.93 -4.98 -4.44
C LYS A 34 31.77 -6.24 -4.28
N ASP A 35 31.17 -7.35 -3.85
CA ASP A 35 31.90 -8.61 -3.66
C ASP A 35 32.38 -9.20 -4.97
N LEU A 36 31.63 -9.06 -6.06
CA LEU A 36 32.08 -9.45 -7.39
C LEU A 36 33.27 -8.61 -7.87
N GLN A 37 33.25 -7.29 -7.62
CA GLN A 37 34.36 -6.40 -7.96
C GLN A 37 35.63 -6.79 -7.17
N LEU A 38 35.50 -7.05 -5.88
CA LEU A 38 36.60 -7.46 -5.00
C LEU A 38 37.11 -8.87 -5.34
N ALA A 39 36.22 -9.81 -5.66
CA ALA A 39 36.58 -11.16 -6.09
C ALA A 39 37.41 -11.13 -7.39
N LYS A 40 37.01 -10.30 -8.37
CA LYS A 40 37.77 -10.12 -9.61
C LYS A 40 39.16 -9.50 -9.42
N GLN A 41 39.31 -8.61 -8.43
CA GLN A 41 40.60 -7.95 -8.15
C GLN A 41 41.54 -8.84 -7.33
N THR A 42 41.01 -9.65 -6.41
CA THR A 42 41.81 -10.36 -5.40
C THR A 42 41.93 -11.87 -5.70
N ASN A 43 41.16 -12.39 -6.66
CA ASN A 43 41.05 -13.81 -7.02
C ASN A 43 40.77 -14.72 -5.81
N ASP A 44 40.08 -14.19 -4.80
CA ASP A 44 39.82 -14.87 -3.53
C ASP A 44 38.51 -15.67 -3.60
N ASN A 45 38.61 -16.99 -3.42
CA ASN A 45 37.47 -17.90 -3.44
C ASN A 45 36.44 -17.63 -2.33
N LYS A 46 36.84 -16.99 -1.22
CA LYS A 46 35.90 -16.65 -0.14
C LYS A 46 34.89 -15.58 -0.57
N LYS A 47 35.37 -14.54 -1.26
CA LYS A 47 34.56 -13.46 -1.83
C LYS A 47 33.56 -13.95 -2.87
N LEU A 48 33.95 -14.97 -3.63
CA LEU A 48 33.08 -15.62 -4.63
C LEU A 48 31.94 -16.41 -3.97
N THR A 49 32.19 -16.97 -2.79
CA THR A 49 31.19 -17.66 -1.98
C THR A 49 30.20 -16.67 -1.34
N GLU A 50 30.71 -15.55 -0.85
CA GLU A 50 29.90 -14.41 -0.35
C GLU A 50 29.02 -13.83 -1.47
N PHE A 51 29.57 -13.62 -2.66
CA PHE A 51 28.82 -13.20 -3.84
C PHE A 51 27.65 -14.16 -4.15
N ASN A 52 27.90 -15.46 -4.24
CA ASN A 52 26.84 -16.44 -4.51
C ASN A 52 25.75 -16.42 -3.45
N LYS A 53 26.12 -16.18 -2.19
CA LYS A 53 25.17 -16.05 -1.08
C LYS A 53 24.32 -14.78 -1.20
N SER A 54 24.94 -13.63 -1.46
CA SER A 54 24.26 -12.34 -1.65
C SER A 54 23.33 -12.35 -2.88
N VAL A 55 23.76 -13.00 -3.96
CA VAL A 55 22.92 -13.24 -5.15
C VAL A 55 21.75 -14.15 -4.84
N GLY A 56 21.96 -15.22 -4.05
CA GLY A 56 20.88 -16.09 -3.57
C GLY A 56 19.82 -15.31 -2.82
N TYR A 57 20.22 -14.44 -1.88
CA TYR A 57 19.29 -13.58 -1.14
C TYR A 57 18.57 -12.57 -2.03
N CYS A 58 19.25 -12.02 -3.05
CA CYS A 58 18.57 -11.18 -4.05
C CYS A 58 17.43 -11.92 -4.77
N PHE A 59 17.67 -13.15 -5.23
CA PHE A 59 16.63 -13.92 -5.92
C PHE A 59 15.48 -14.30 -4.98
N ASP A 60 15.77 -14.62 -3.72
CA ASP A 60 14.76 -14.90 -2.71
C ASP A 60 13.89 -13.67 -2.40
N ASP A 61 14.52 -12.51 -2.18
CA ASP A 61 13.80 -11.25 -1.92
C ASP A 61 12.97 -10.82 -3.12
N LEU A 62 13.49 -11.00 -4.35
CA LEU A 62 12.78 -10.69 -5.59
C LEU A 62 11.57 -11.62 -5.78
N SER A 63 11.74 -12.92 -5.55
CA SER A 63 10.67 -13.91 -5.63
C SER A 63 9.56 -13.60 -4.64
N TYR A 64 9.92 -13.32 -3.39
CA TYR A 64 8.99 -12.94 -2.34
C TYR A 64 8.19 -11.68 -2.72
N THR A 65 8.90 -10.62 -3.11
CA THR A 65 8.34 -9.33 -3.52
C THR A 65 7.38 -9.50 -4.70
N ALA A 66 7.80 -10.19 -5.76
CA ALA A 66 6.99 -10.39 -6.96
C ALA A 66 5.70 -11.16 -6.67
N ILE A 67 5.77 -12.21 -5.85
CA ILE A 67 4.60 -13.01 -5.46
C ILE A 67 3.65 -12.18 -4.60
N HIS A 68 4.18 -11.48 -3.58
CA HIS A 68 3.35 -10.77 -2.61
C HIS A 68 2.74 -9.50 -3.21
N LEU A 69 3.47 -8.76 -4.03
CA LEU A 69 2.94 -7.63 -4.77
C LEU A 69 1.84 -8.08 -5.73
N ARG A 70 2.03 -9.20 -6.45
CA ARG A 70 1.00 -9.77 -7.33
C ARG A 70 -0.26 -10.17 -6.55
N ARG A 71 -0.11 -10.73 -5.34
CA ARG A 71 -1.23 -11.07 -4.47
C ARG A 71 -1.98 -9.82 -4.01
N GLU A 72 -1.27 -8.77 -3.60
CA GLU A 72 -1.89 -7.49 -3.20
C GLU A 72 -2.62 -6.81 -4.36
N ILE A 73 -2.05 -6.82 -5.57
CA ILE A 73 -2.74 -6.32 -6.77
C ILE A 73 -4.01 -7.13 -7.05
N LYS A 74 -3.96 -8.46 -6.87
CA LYS A 74 -5.14 -9.32 -7.01
C LYS A 74 -6.19 -9.00 -5.96
N PHE A 75 -5.83 -8.87 -4.68
CA PHE A 75 -6.77 -8.50 -3.63
C PHE A 75 -7.40 -7.12 -3.88
N LEU A 76 -6.60 -6.16 -4.36
CA LEU A 76 -7.10 -4.84 -4.76
C LEU A 76 -8.09 -4.93 -5.92
N SER A 77 -7.77 -5.73 -6.95
CA SER A 77 -8.62 -5.95 -8.12
C SER A 77 -9.93 -6.67 -7.76
N ASP A 78 -9.85 -7.73 -6.93
CA ASP A 78 -11.00 -8.49 -6.47
C ASP A 78 -11.95 -7.60 -5.65
N ARG A 79 -11.40 -6.67 -4.83
CA ARG A 79 -12.20 -5.72 -4.04
C ARG A 79 -12.72 -4.52 -4.82
N MET A 80 -12.09 -4.16 -5.94
CA MET A 80 -12.64 -3.20 -6.90
C MET A 80 -13.80 -3.80 -7.71
N ASN A 81 -13.75 -5.11 -7.99
CA ASN A 81 -14.71 -5.82 -8.83
C ASN A 81 -15.84 -6.50 -8.05
N SER A 82 -15.71 -6.65 -6.72
CA SER A 82 -16.79 -7.17 -5.88
C SER A 82 -17.98 -6.23 -5.93
N LYS A 83 -18.98 -6.59 -6.74
CA LYS A 83 -20.27 -5.91 -6.83
C LYS A 83 -20.93 -5.88 -5.46
N ALA A 84 -21.66 -4.78 -5.23
CA ALA A 84 -22.32 -4.37 -4.01
C ALA A 84 -23.47 -5.28 -3.53
N ASP A 85 -23.26 -6.60 -3.42
CA ASP A 85 -24.29 -7.56 -2.99
C ASP A 85 -24.13 -8.08 -1.56
N THR A 86 -23.17 -7.55 -0.80
CA THR A 86 -23.06 -7.80 0.64
C THR A 86 -23.05 -6.48 1.38
N ASP A 87 -23.83 -6.43 2.46
CA ASP A 87 -24.02 -5.37 3.48
C ASP A 87 -22.72 -4.77 4.07
N ASP A 88 -21.55 -5.20 3.58
CA ASP A 88 -20.21 -4.78 3.97
C ASP A 88 -19.61 -3.86 2.88
N PHE A 89 -20.13 -2.63 2.81
CA PHE A 89 -19.86 -1.66 1.75
C PHE A 89 -18.41 -1.14 1.80
N THR A 90 -17.51 -1.80 1.09
CA THR A 90 -16.10 -1.38 0.95
C THR A 90 -15.62 -1.54 -0.49
N MET A 91 -16.38 -0.96 -1.40
CA MET A 91 -15.92 -0.67 -2.75
C MET A 91 -14.84 0.42 -2.63
N LEU A 92 -13.58 0.07 -2.91
CA LEU A 92 -12.57 1.10 -3.13
C LEU A 92 -13.01 1.93 -4.34
N PRO A 93 -13.08 3.26 -4.23
CA PRO A 93 -13.59 4.08 -5.31
C PRO A 93 -12.80 3.80 -6.58
N VAL A 94 -13.48 3.33 -7.62
CA VAL A 94 -12.89 3.07 -8.93
C VAL A 94 -12.19 4.36 -9.37
N GLN A 95 -10.94 4.18 -9.80
CA GLN A 95 -10.04 5.26 -10.18
C GLN A 95 -10.77 6.37 -10.96
N ILE A 96 -10.58 7.62 -10.53
CA ILE A 96 -10.11 8.76 -11.33
C ILE A 96 -10.26 10.03 -10.47
N ASN A 97 -9.10 10.59 -10.10
CA ASN A 97 -8.89 11.84 -9.35
C ASN A 97 -9.40 11.89 -7.90
N LYS A 98 -8.50 12.28 -6.99
CA LYS A 98 -8.83 12.60 -5.60
C LYS A 98 -9.70 13.86 -5.60
N LYS A 99 -11.02 13.70 -5.77
CA LYS A 99 -11.98 14.81 -5.72
C LYS A 99 -11.99 15.43 -4.33
N ALA A 100 -12.31 16.71 -4.27
CA ALA A 100 -12.42 17.45 -3.01
C ALA A 100 -13.63 16.95 -2.20
N THR A 101 -13.45 15.90 -1.40
CA THR A 101 -14.48 15.30 -0.54
C THR A 101 -15.01 16.28 0.52
N TRP A 102 -14.20 17.29 0.87
CA TRP A 102 -14.57 18.31 1.84
C TRP A 102 -15.72 19.22 1.38
N VAL A 103 -15.87 19.42 0.06
CA VAL A 103 -16.87 20.33 -0.51
C VAL A 103 -18.29 19.85 -0.21
N ASN A 104 -18.52 18.54 -0.31
CA ASN A 104 -19.83 17.97 -0.04
C ASN A 104 -20.21 18.11 1.44
N GLY A 105 -19.29 17.78 2.35
CA GLY A 105 -19.51 17.94 3.79
C GLY A 105 -19.69 19.39 4.21
N ALA A 106 -19.01 20.33 3.53
CA ALA A 106 -19.18 21.76 3.80
C ALA A 106 -20.57 22.27 3.38
N LYS A 107 -21.04 21.89 2.18
CA LYS A 107 -22.40 22.25 1.70
C LYS A 107 -23.49 21.64 2.59
N MET A 108 -23.37 20.37 2.94
CA MET A 108 -24.34 19.69 3.80
C MET A 108 -24.41 20.32 5.20
N ARG A 109 -23.26 20.71 5.78
CA ARG A 109 -23.24 21.44 7.06
C ARG A 109 -23.86 22.84 6.94
N GLN A 110 -23.69 23.49 5.80
CA GLN A 110 -24.31 24.79 5.54
C GLN A 110 -25.83 24.67 5.44
N GLU A 111 -26.34 23.69 4.68
CA GLU A 111 -27.78 23.43 4.57
C GLU A 111 -28.39 23.09 5.95
N ILE A 112 -27.73 22.25 6.75
CA ILE A 112 -28.16 21.95 8.13
C ILE A 112 -28.19 23.23 9.00
N LYS A 113 -27.19 24.11 8.84
CA LYS A 113 -27.12 25.36 9.58
C LYS A 113 -28.25 26.33 9.18
N GLU A 114 -28.56 26.42 7.90
CA GLU A 114 -29.67 27.23 7.38
C GLU A 114 -31.02 26.67 7.85
N MET A 115 -31.20 25.35 7.85
CA MET A 115 -32.38 24.67 8.37
C MET A 115 -32.58 24.87 9.87
N ASN A 116 -31.50 24.80 10.65
CA ASN A 116 -31.57 25.05 12.09
C ASN A 116 -31.90 26.51 12.41
N LYS A 117 -31.46 27.45 11.56
CA LYS A 117 -31.79 28.86 11.70
C LYS A 117 -33.27 29.13 11.43
N THR A 118 -33.82 28.57 10.37
CA THR A 118 -35.27 28.71 10.11
C THR A 118 -36.11 28.02 11.17
N LEU A 119 -35.68 26.88 11.70
CA LEU A 119 -36.35 26.19 12.81
C LEU A 119 -36.28 26.97 14.13
N SER A 120 -35.21 27.72 14.41
CA SER A 120 -35.14 28.59 15.58
C SER A 120 -36.00 29.84 15.42
N ASP A 121 -36.03 30.42 14.23
CA ASP A 121 -36.83 31.61 13.93
C ASP A 121 -38.34 31.31 14.02
N ILE A 122 -38.78 30.08 13.69
CA ILE A 122 -40.18 29.63 13.85
C ILE A 122 -40.56 29.36 15.33
N LYS A 123 -39.58 29.17 16.22
CA LYS A 123 -39.81 28.83 17.63
C LYS A 123 -39.94 30.06 18.55
N GLU A 124 -39.63 31.24 18.04
CA GLU A 124 -39.70 32.53 18.76
C GLU A 124 -40.98 33.32 18.47
N ASP A 125 -41.86 32.80 17.58
CA ASP A 125 -43.27 33.20 17.41
C ASP A 125 -44.22 32.22 18.11
#